data_AF-D0N3P4-F1
#
_entry.id   AF-D0N3P4-F1
#
_cell.length_a   1.000
_cell.length_b   1.000
_cell.length_c   1.000
_cell.angle_alpha   90.00
_cell.angle_beta   90.00
_cell.angle_gamma   90.00
#
_symmetry.space_group_name_H-M   'P 1'
#
loop_
_entity.id
_entity.type
_entity.pdbx_description
1 polymer ?
#
loop_
_entity_poly.entity_id
_entity_poly.type
_entity_poly.pdbx_seq_one_letter_code
_entity_poly.pdbx_strand_id
1 'polypeptide(L)'
;MIGAVHRDDVFLDIGAGLGNAAAQNDWRLLLLHKLFLSQGDALDTPLSSRLPFQRASIFFLNDFLFDELAKLVVQEQLYMMPRVRLIVSMSRYCPRHRDSCRRRFCSKWRLAKITYGRGS
;
A
#
# COMPACT_ATOMS: atom_id res chain seq x y z
N MET A 1 -1.61 -14.62 11.30
CA MET A 1 -1.61 -13.29 11.96
C MET A 1 -0.98 -12.31 10.98
N ILE A 2 -1.61 -11.18 10.68
CA ILE A 2 -0.97 -10.09 9.90
C ILE A 2 0.16 -9.56 10.78
N GLY A 3 1.37 -9.37 10.23
CA GLY A 3 2.55 -9.02 11.04
C GLY A 3 2.30 -7.81 11.94
N ALA A 4 2.78 -7.86 13.19
CA ALA A 4 2.59 -6.77 14.16
C ALA A 4 3.15 -5.45 13.60
N VAL A 5 2.45 -4.33 13.81
CA VAL A 5 2.97 -2.98 13.52
C VAL A 5 4.02 -2.63 14.56
N HIS A 6 5.15 -2.09 14.13
CA HIS A 6 6.32 -1.74 14.92
C HIS A 6 6.52 -0.23 14.94
N ARG A 7 7.24 0.27 15.95
CA ARG A 7 7.51 1.72 16.12
C ARG A 7 8.29 2.33 14.96
N ASP A 8 9.10 1.52 14.27
CA ASP A 8 9.92 1.97 13.15
C ASP A 8 9.22 1.86 11.79
N ASP A 9 7.95 1.45 11.77
CA ASP A 9 7.19 1.39 10.53
C ASP A 9 6.94 2.79 9.95
N VAL A 10 7.07 2.87 8.63
CA VAL A 10 6.70 4.06 7.86
C VAL A 10 5.47 3.72 7.05
N PHE A 11 4.38 4.42 7.34
CA PHE A 11 3.11 4.28 6.63
C PHE A 11 3.07 5.17 5.40
N LEU A 12 2.62 4.63 4.28
CA LEU A 12 2.39 5.37 3.04
C LEU A 12 0.97 5.10 2.53
N ASP A 13 0.20 6.18 2.41
CA ASP A 13 -1.15 6.20 1.84
C ASP A 13 -1.08 6.77 0.41
N ILE A 14 -1.49 5.97 -0.58
CA ILE A 14 -1.64 6.40 -1.97
C ILE A 14 -3.12 6.42 -2.34
N GLY A 15 -3.54 7.53 -2.95
CA GLY A 15 -4.97 7.80 -3.16
C GLY A 15 -5.64 8.41 -1.92
N ALA A 16 -4.87 9.06 -1.05
CA ALA A 16 -5.34 9.64 0.21
C ALA A 16 -6.43 10.73 0.03
N GLY A 17 -6.59 11.29 -1.18
CA GLY A 17 -7.46 12.43 -1.43
C GLY A 17 -7.05 13.62 -0.56
N LEU A 18 -7.96 14.08 0.31
CA LEU A 18 -7.66 15.12 1.32
C LEU A 18 -6.79 14.63 2.49
N GLY A 19 -6.43 13.34 2.57
CA GLY A 19 -5.64 12.76 3.66
C GLY A 19 -6.46 12.20 4.82
N ASN A 20 -7.77 12.02 4.66
CA ASN A 20 -8.66 11.60 5.75
C ASN A 20 -8.36 10.19 6.25
N ALA A 21 -7.94 9.24 5.40
CA ALA A 21 -7.56 7.90 5.87
C ALA A 21 -6.27 7.92 6.71
N ALA A 22 -5.32 8.80 6.36
CA ALA A 22 -4.16 9.09 7.19
C ALA A 22 -4.52 9.79 8.53
N ALA A 23 -5.66 10.50 8.59
CA ALA A 23 -6.10 11.27 9.76
C ALA A 23 -7.16 10.58 10.65
N GLN A 24 -7.97 9.65 10.12
CA GLN A 24 -9.13 9.03 10.78
C GLN A 24 -8.82 7.75 11.57
N ASN A 25 -7.67 7.11 11.33
CA ASN A 25 -7.20 6.11 12.28
C ASN A 25 -6.94 6.82 13.60
N ASP A 26 -7.44 6.28 14.72
CA ASP A 26 -7.27 6.81 16.07
C ASP A 26 -5.77 6.85 16.44
N TRP A 27 -5.10 7.89 15.94
CA TRP A 27 -3.66 8.12 16.01
C TRP A 27 -3.20 8.39 17.43
N ARG A 28 -4.13 8.48 18.39
CA ARG A 28 -3.81 8.53 19.82
C ARG A 28 -3.02 7.31 20.28
N LEU A 29 -3.03 6.20 19.54
CA LEU A 29 -2.22 5.01 19.82
C LEU A 29 -0.92 4.92 19.00
N LEU A 30 -0.72 5.77 17.97
CA LEU A 30 0.49 5.79 17.13
C LEU A 30 1.06 7.21 17.11
N LEU A 31 2.16 7.40 17.86
CA LEU A 31 3.05 8.57 17.90
C LEU A 31 3.65 8.93 16.52
N LEU A 32 2.83 9.26 15.52
CA LEU A 32 3.28 9.75 14.23
C LEU A 32 3.75 11.20 14.42
N HIS A 33 5.03 11.37 14.77
CA HIS A 33 5.60 12.68 15.06
C HIS A 33 5.62 13.63 13.83
N LYS A 34 5.47 13.13 12.59
CA LYS A 34 5.44 13.93 11.35
C LYS A 34 4.57 13.29 10.27
N LEU A 35 3.56 14.02 9.80
CA LEU A 35 2.77 13.68 8.61
C LEU A 35 3.29 14.50 7.42
N PHE A 36 3.52 13.84 6.28
CA PHE A 36 3.89 14.50 5.03
C PHE A 36 2.82 14.23 3.98
N LEU A 37 2.24 15.31 3.45
CA LEU A 37 1.34 15.22 2.30
C LEU A 37 2.13 15.59 1.05
N SER A 38 2.07 14.75 0.03
CA SER A 38 2.71 14.98 -1.26
C SER A 38 1.67 14.82 -2.36
N GLN A 39 1.61 15.81 -3.25
CA GLN A 39 0.80 15.74 -4.47
C GLN A 39 1.67 15.22 -5.61
N GLY A 40 1.14 14.27 -6.38
CA GLY A 40 1.81 13.71 -7.54
C GLY A 40 0.92 12.67 -8.24
N ASP A 41 1.30 12.32 -9.47
CA ASP A 41 0.68 11.24 -10.21
C ASP A 41 1.35 9.91 -9.81
N ALA A 42 0.56 8.87 -9.56
CA ALA A 42 1.06 7.53 -9.24
C ALA A 42 1.83 6.89 -10.40
N LEU A 43 1.55 7.31 -11.65
CA LEU A 43 2.25 6.85 -12.84
C LEU A 43 3.70 7.35 -12.91
N ASP A 44 3.91 8.60 -12.49
CA ASP A 44 5.20 9.29 -12.63
C ASP A 44 5.96 9.40 -11.31
N THR A 45 5.36 9.01 -10.18
CA THR A 45 6.01 9.07 -8.87
C THR A 45 6.87 7.82 -8.66
N PRO A 46 8.21 7.94 -8.57
CA PRO A 46 9.09 6.78 -8.42
C PRO A 46 9.15 6.34 -6.95
N LEU A 47 8.08 5.69 -6.48
CA LEU A 47 7.90 5.25 -5.09
C LEU A 47 9.06 4.39 -4.56
N SER A 48 9.65 3.57 -5.43
CA SER A 48 10.72 2.63 -5.06
C SER A 48 12.09 3.28 -4.88
N SER A 49 12.35 4.44 -5.49
CA SER A 49 13.68 5.07 -5.49
C SER A 49 13.70 6.48 -4.90
N ARG A 50 12.55 7.10 -4.64
CA ARG A 50 12.46 8.46 -4.09
C ARG A 50 12.18 8.46 -2.59
N LEU A 51 12.97 9.23 -1.85
CA LEU A 51 12.66 9.55 -0.45
C LEU A 51 11.48 10.54 -0.37
N PRO A 52 10.61 10.44 0.65
CA PRO A 52 10.63 9.44 1.72
C PRO A 52 9.97 8.10 1.34
N PHE A 53 9.31 8.01 0.19
CA PHE A 53 8.47 6.87 -0.21
C PHE A 53 9.17 5.51 -0.11
N GLN A 54 10.42 5.41 -0.57
CA GLN A 54 11.21 4.17 -0.54
C GLN A 54 11.40 3.57 0.87
N ARG A 55 11.19 4.37 1.93
CA ARG A 55 11.29 3.91 3.33
C ARG A 55 10.02 3.24 3.84
N ALA A 56 8.91 3.31 3.11
CA ALA A 56 7.64 2.74 3.52
C ALA A 56 7.77 1.25 3.82
N SER A 57 7.19 0.82 4.94
CA SER A 57 7.11 -0.58 5.35
C SER A 57 5.66 -1.09 5.35
N ILE A 58 4.69 -0.19 5.52
CA ILE A 58 3.26 -0.46 5.42
C ILE A 58 2.68 0.43 4.34
N PHE A 59 1.97 -0.19 3.41
CA PHE A 59 1.42 0.47 2.24
C PHE A 59 -0.11 0.36 2.24
N PHE A 60 -0.80 1.49 2.16
CA PHE A 60 -2.25 1.55 2.00
C PHE A 60 -2.61 2.09 0.61
N LEU A 61 -3.48 1.36 -0.07
CA LEU A 61 -3.91 1.63 -1.44
C LEU A 61 -5.43 1.77 -1.48
N ASN A 62 -5.90 3.01 -1.58
CA ASN A 62 -7.27 3.26 -2.01
C ASN A 62 -7.33 3.31 -3.54
N ASP A 63 -7.06 2.18 -4.18
CA ASP A 63 -6.93 2.06 -5.63
C ASP A 63 -8.26 1.75 -6.33
N PHE A 64 -9.39 1.93 -5.64
CA PHE A 64 -10.72 1.63 -6.19
C PHE A 64 -11.00 2.40 -7.50
N LEU A 65 -10.57 3.67 -7.56
CA LEU A 65 -10.71 4.54 -8.73
C LEU A 65 -9.51 4.52 -9.67
N PHE A 66 -8.48 3.72 -9.38
CA PHE A 66 -7.30 3.65 -10.23
C PHE A 66 -7.65 2.85 -11.48
N ASP A 67 -7.21 3.34 -12.64
CA ASP A 67 -7.24 2.56 -13.86
C ASP A 67 -6.25 1.38 -13.80
N GLU A 68 -6.32 0.50 -14.80
CA GLU A 68 -5.46 -0.69 -14.84
C GLU A 68 -3.98 -0.34 -15.00
N LEU A 69 -3.64 0.74 -15.71
CA LEU A 69 -2.25 1.14 -15.91
C LEU A 69 -1.63 1.61 -14.58
N ALA A 70 -2.32 2.47 -13.84
CA ALA A 70 -1.91 2.94 -12.53
C ALA A 70 -1.74 1.77 -11.55
N LYS A 71 -2.67 0.81 -11.54
CA LYS A 71 -2.55 -0.41 -10.72
C LYS A 71 -1.32 -1.23 -11.08
N LEU A 72 -0.99 -1.38 -12.36
CA LEU A 72 0.19 -2.13 -12.81
C LEU A 72 1.49 -1.42 -12.44
N VAL A 73 1.57 -0.11 -12.63
CA VAL A 73 2.75 0.69 -12.26
C VAL A 73 3.00 0.62 -10.75
N VAL A 74 1.96 0.83 -9.93
CA VAL A 74 2.07 0.75 -8.47
C VAL A 74 2.53 -0.64 -8.02
N GLN A 75 2.03 -1.72 -8.66
CA GLN A 75 2.48 -3.09 -8.36
C GLN A 75 3.97 -3.31 -8.68
N GLU A 76 4.46 -2.76 -9.80
CA GLU A 76 5.89 -2.86 -10.14
C GLU A 76 6.75 -2.09 -9.13
N GLN A 77 6.32 -0.88 -8.71
CA GLN A 77 7.00 -0.13 -7.67
C GLN A 77 7.05 -0.94 -6.35
N LEU A 78 5.94 -1.51 -5.92
CA LEU A 78 5.87 -2.34 -4.69
C LEU A 78 6.74 -3.60 -4.76
N TYR A 79 6.84 -4.21 -5.96
CA TYR A 79 7.75 -5.32 -6.18
C TYR A 79 9.21 -4.90 -5.90
N MET A 80 9.59 -3.69 -6.32
CA MET A 80 10.94 -3.14 -6.13
C MET A 80 11.21 -2.58 -4.73
N MET A 81 10.20 -2.33 -3.90
CA MET A 81 10.37 -1.80 -2.54
C MET A 81 10.72 -2.91 -1.53
N PRO A 82 11.95 -2.96 -0.98
CA PRO A 82 12.40 -4.09 -0.15
C PRO A 82 11.86 -4.04 1.28
N ARG A 83 11.45 -2.86 1.77
CA ARG A 83 11.00 -2.66 3.17
C ARG A 83 9.51 -2.91 3.37
N VAL A 84 8.72 -2.84 2.30
CA VAL A 84 7.29 -3.09 2.39
C VAL A 84 7.12 -4.54 2.82
N ARG A 85 6.28 -4.74 3.83
CA ARG A 85 5.95 -6.07 4.39
C ARG A 85 4.43 -6.29 4.51
N LEU A 86 3.66 -5.22 4.42
CA LEU A 86 2.20 -5.24 4.46
C LEU A 86 1.63 -4.28 3.43
N ILE A 87 0.71 -4.80 2.61
CA ILE A 87 -0.11 -4.03 1.67
C ILE A 87 -1.56 -4.21 2.08
N VAL A 88 -2.25 -3.09 2.28
CA VAL A 88 -3.71 -3.02 2.44
C VAL A 88 -4.25 -2.34 1.19
N SER A 89 -5.10 -3.03 0.44
CA SER A 89 -5.66 -2.51 -0.81
C SER A 89 -7.17 -2.72 -0.84
N MET A 90 -7.88 -1.79 -1.47
CA MET A 90 -9.33 -1.89 -1.74
C MET A 90 -9.64 -2.77 -2.95
N SER A 91 -8.67 -2.99 -3.84
CA SER A 91 -8.81 -3.90 -5.00
C SER A 91 -8.17 -5.26 -4.76
N ARG A 92 -8.68 -6.27 -5.47
CA ARG A 92 -8.04 -7.59 -5.54
C ARG A 92 -6.98 -7.61 -6.63
N TYR A 93 -5.73 -7.86 -6.25
CA TYR A 93 -4.68 -8.20 -7.22
C TYR A 93 -4.74 -9.67 -7.59
N CYS A 94 -4.68 -9.95 -8.89
CA CYS A 94 -4.70 -11.31 -9.43
C CYS A 94 -5.88 -12.17 -8.89
N PRO A 95 -7.15 -11.80 -9.16
CA PRO A 95 -8.31 -12.51 -8.63
C PRO A 95 -8.43 -13.98 -9.08
N ARG A 96 -7.73 -14.35 -10.18
CA ARG A 96 -7.63 -15.73 -10.69
C ARG A 96 -6.22 -16.29 -10.51
N HIS A 97 -5.62 -16.07 -9.34
CA HIS A 97 -4.29 -16.58 -9.04
C HIS A 97 -4.26 -18.12 -9.09
N ARG A 98 -3.18 -18.67 -9.63
CA ARG A 98 -2.90 -20.10 -9.78
C ARG A 98 -1.40 -20.32 -9.67
N ASP A 99 -0.97 -21.55 -9.36
CA ASP A 99 0.45 -21.87 -9.16
C ASP A 99 1.33 -21.56 -10.39
N SER A 100 0.74 -21.57 -11.59
CA SER A 100 1.42 -21.18 -12.83
C SER A 100 1.47 -19.66 -13.10
N CYS A 101 1.07 -18.82 -12.15
CA CYS A 101 1.08 -17.36 -12.29
C CYS A 101 2.53 -16.83 -12.37
N ARG A 102 2.83 -16.07 -13.44
CA ARG A 102 4.17 -15.50 -13.68
C ARG A 102 4.28 -14.01 -13.36
N ARG A 103 3.27 -13.42 -12.72
CA ARG A 103 3.29 -11.98 -12.36
C ARG A 103 4.33 -11.75 -11.26
N ARG A 104 5.25 -10.80 -11.48
CA ARG A 104 6.28 -10.38 -10.50
C ARG A 104 5.68 -10.06 -9.13
N PHE A 105 4.56 -9.34 -9.11
CA PHE A 105 3.86 -9.06 -7.87
C PHE A 105 3.50 -10.34 -7.09
N CYS A 106 2.96 -11.36 -7.76
CA CYS A 106 2.53 -12.60 -7.12
C CYS A 106 3.68 -13.51 -6.68
N SER A 107 4.89 -13.34 -7.22
CA SER A 107 6.06 -14.12 -6.75
C SER A 107 6.59 -13.60 -5.40
N LYS A 108 6.34 -12.33 -5.08
CA LYS A 108 6.74 -11.70 -3.81
C LYS A 108 5.61 -11.63 -2.79
N TRP A 109 4.39 -11.38 -3.25
CA TRP A 109 3.25 -11.08 -2.39
C TRP A 109 2.23 -12.20 -2.37
N ARG A 110 1.82 -12.59 -1.16
CA ARG A 110 0.74 -13.56 -0.92
C ARG A 110 -0.44 -12.88 -0.24
N LEU A 111 -1.64 -13.14 -0.74
CA LEU A 111 -2.88 -12.67 -0.11
C LEU A 111 -3.04 -13.30 1.29
N ALA A 112 -3.06 -12.46 2.32
CA ALA A 112 -3.19 -12.93 3.71
C ALA A 112 -4.65 -13.01 4.19
N LYS A 113 -5.47 -12.01 3.86
CA LYS A 113 -6.87 -11.92 4.30
C LYS A 113 -7.67 -11.04 3.34
N ILE A 114 -8.94 -11.38 3.15
CA ILE A 114 -9.92 -10.52 2.49
C ILE A 114 -10.93 -10.10 3.57
N THR A 115 -11.06 -8.81 3.79
CA THR A 115 -12.07 -8.27 4.70
C THR A 115 -13.11 -7.56 3.85
N TYR A 116 -14.33 -8.06 3.90
CA TYR A 116 -15.49 -7.34 3.38
C TYR A 116 -16.12 -6.58 4.52
N GLY A 117 -16.60 -5.37 4.26
CA GLY A 117 -17.31 -4.56 5.25
C GLY A 117 -18.50 -5.34 5.83
N ARG A 118 -18.28 -6.00 6.96
CA ARG A 118 -19.26 -5.98 8.04
C ARG A 118 -18.80 -4.83 8.91
N GLY A 119 -19.48 -3.70 8.78
CA GLY A 119 -19.56 -2.78 9.91
C GLY A 119 -20.12 -3.59 11.06
N SER A 120 -19.31 -3.76 12.10
CA SER A 120 -19.77 -4.18 13.42
C SER A 120 -19.30 -3.11 14.39
#